data_AF-A0AAW8KMC6-F1
#
_entry.id   AF-A0AAW8KMC6-F1
#
_cell.length_a   1.000
_cell.length_b   1.000
_cell.length_c   1.000
_cell.angle_alpha   90.00
_cell.angle_beta   90.00
_cell.angle_gamma   90.00
#
_symmetry.space_group_name_H-M   'P 1'
#
loop_
_entity.id
_entity.type
_entity.pdbx_description
1 polymer ?
#
loop_
_entity_poly.entity_id
_entity_poly.type
_entity_poly.pdbx_seq_one_letter_code
_entity_poly.pdbx_strand_id
1 'polypeptide(L)' 'EEMNPFLGVRAIRFCLQRKDIFRVQLRALLRASAFGHLCIMFPMIATVAEFKEAKGVYEEERAKLIAEGV' A
#
# COMPACT_ATOMS: atom_id res chain seq x y z
N GLU A 1 23.98 3.23 -7.21
CA GLU A 1 22.86 3.57 -8.12
C GLU A 1 22.43 2.31 -8.86
N GLU A 2 21.15 2.23 -9.25
CA GLU A 2 20.65 1.12 -10.07
C GLU A 2 21.03 1.34 -11.54
N MET A 3 21.45 0.28 -12.23
CA MET A 3 21.84 0.34 -13.65
C MET A 3 20.69 0.76 -14.58
N ASN A 4 19.47 0.34 -14.28
CA ASN A 4 18.27 0.82 -14.97
C ASN A 4 17.18 1.10 -13.93
N PRO A 5 16.91 2.38 -13.65
CA PRO A 5 15.86 2.75 -12.71
C PRO A 5 14.54 2.07 -13.08
N PHE A 6 14.04 2.20 -14.31
CA PHE A 6 12.69 1.75 -14.72
C PHE A 6 12.36 0.30 -14.39
N LEU A 7 13.38 -0.56 -14.33
CA LEU A 7 13.24 -1.98 -14.03
C LEU A 7 13.61 -2.34 -12.58
N GLY A 8 14.09 -1.38 -11.79
CA GLY A 8 14.56 -1.57 -10.41
C GLY A 8 13.48 -1.47 -9.33
N VAL A 9 13.90 -1.07 -8.12
CA VAL A 9 13.07 -1.02 -6.92
C VAL A 9 12.26 0.29 -6.88
N ARG A 10 10.99 0.18 -7.23
CA ARG A 10 10.05 1.31 -7.32
C ARG A 10 8.63 0.87 -7.00
N ALA A 11 7.74 1.83 -6.79
CA ALA A 11 6.30 1.59 -6.66
C ALA A 11 6.02 0.47 -5.64
N ILE A 12 5.22 -0.54 -5.99
CA ILE A 12 4.87 -1.62 -5.06
C ILE A 12 6.07 -2.37 -4.50
N ARG A 13 7.13 -2.57 -5.28
CA ARG A 13 8.34 -3.28 -4.81
C ARG A 13 9.02 -2.52 -3.68
N PHE A 14 9.13 -1.20 -3.83
CA PHE A 14 9.65 -0.33 -2.76
C PHE A 14 8.73 -0.36 -1.54
N CYS A 15 7.41 -0.24 -1.74
CA CYS A 15 6.43 -0.25 -0.65
C CYS A 15 6.44 -1.56 0.15
N LEU A 16 6.62 -2.71 -0.51
CA LEU A 16 6.69 -4.02 0.15
C LEU A 16 8.01 -4.23 0.90
N GLN A 17 9.12 -3.63 0.42
CA GLN A 17 10.39 -3.60 1.15
C GLN A 17 10.37 -2.62 2.34
N ARG A 18 9.65 -1.50 2.20
CA ARG A 18 9.52 -0.43 3.20
C ARG A 18 8.08 -0.29 3.69
N LYS A 19 7.62 -1.34 4.37
CA LYS A 19 6.25 -1.42 4.91
C LYS A 19 5.92 -0.29 5.89
N ASP A 20 6.92 0.28 6.56
CA ASP A 20 6.76 1.45 7.42
C ASP A 20 6.20 2.66 6.66
N ILE A 21 6.77 2.98 5.49
CA ILE A 21 6.29 4.08 4.63
C ILE A 21 4.94 3.71 4.01
N PHE A 22 4.81 2.48 3.52
CA PHE A 22 3.60 2.02 2.85
C PHE A 22 2.37 2.08 3.77
N ARG A 23 2.51 1.62 5.01
CA ARG A 23 1.43 1.65 6.02
C ARG A 23 0.98 3.07 6.33
N VAL A 24 1.92 4.03 6.44
CA VAL A 24 1.57 5.45 6.66
C VAL A 24 0.67 5.96 5.55
N GLN A 25 0.99 5.65 4.28
CA GLN A 25 0.17 6.04 3.14
C GLN A 25 -1.21 5.36 3.14
N LEU A 26 -1.27 4.05 3.38
CA LEU A 26 -2.55 3.31 3.43
C LEU A 26 -3.46 3.81 4.54
N ARG A 27 -2.92 4.04 5.75
CA ARG A 27 -3.68 4.62 6.87
C ARG A 27 -4.21 6.01 6.54
N ALA A 28 -3.46 6.83 5.81
CA ALA A 28 -3.94 8.14 5.37
C ALA A 28 -5.10 8.02 4.38
N LEU A 29 -4.98 7.15 3.38
CA LEU A 29 -6.03 6.90 2.38
C LEU A 29 -7.30 6.31 3.02
N LEU A 30 -7.15 5.33 3.91
CA LEU A 30 -8.27 4.72 4.65
C LEU A 30 -9.05 5.76 5.46
N ARG A 31 -8.37 6.63 6.20
CA ARG A 31 -9.04 7.72 6.92
C ARG A 31 -9.71 8.73 5.99
N ALA A 32 -9.06 9.07 4.87
CA ALA A 32 -9.65 9.96 3.87
C ALA A 32 -10.92 9.37 3.23
N SER A 33 -11.02 8.04 3.11
CA SER A 33 -12.19 7.36 2.54
C SER A 33 -13.48 7.55 3.34
N ALA A 34 -13.40 7.98 4.61
CA ALA A 34 -14.58 8.33 5.40
C ALA A 34 -15.30 9.60 4.87
N PHE A 35 -14.61 10.43 4.08
CA PHE A 35 -15.13 11.72 3.60
C PHE A 35 -15.64 11.67 2.15
N GLY A 36 -15.59 10.52 1.49
CA GLY A 36 -16.08 10.38 0.12
C GLY A 36 -15.67 9.07 -0.55
N HIS A 37 -16.17 8.84 -1.76
CA HIS A 37 -15.83 7.65 -2.53
C HIS A 37 -14.37 7.69 -2.99
N LEU A 38 -13.53 6.84 -2.41
CA LEU A 38 -12.11 6.73 -2.72
C LEU A 38 -11.77 5.32 -3.21
N CYS A 39 -11.04 5.24 -4.32
CA CYS A 39 -10.49 4.00 -4.85
C CYS A 39 -8.96 3.99 -4.70
N ILE A 40 -8.39 2.85 -4.31
CA ILE A 40 -6.94 2.66 -4.16
C ILE A 40 -6.45 1.67 -5.23
N MET A 41 -5.42 2.07 -5.98
CA MET A 41 -4.74 1.24 -6.97
C MET A 41 -3.27 1.08 -6.59
N PHE A 42 -2.72 -0.12 -6.76
CA PHE A 42 -1.30 -0.39 -6.55
C PHE A 42 -0.53 -0.36 -7.90
N PRO A 43 0.43 0.55 -8.09
CA PRO A 43 1.17 0.64 -9.35
C PRO A 43 2.22 -0.46 -9.48
N MET A 44 2.50 -0.85 -10.74
CA MET A 44 3.60 -1.77 -11.11
C MET A 44 3.50 -3.17 -10.49
N ILE A 45 2.28 -3.68 -10.28
CA ILE A 45 2.04 -5.08 -9.94
C ILE A 45 2.41 -5.95 -11.13
N ALA A 46 3.35 -6.88 -10.95
CA ALA A 46 3.74 -7.87 -11.96
C ALA A 46 3.16 -9.26 -11.67
N THR A 47 2.85 -9.55 -10.40
CA THR A 47 2.40 -10.87 -9.97
C THR A 47 1.18 -10.81 -9.04
N VAL A 48 0.40 -11.89 -9.01
CA VAL A 48 -0.71 -12.05 -8.07
C VAL A 48 -0.23 -12.06 -6.62
N ALA A 49 0.99 -12.56 -6.36
CA ALA A 49 1.57 -12.60 -5.02
C ALA A 49 1.81 -11.18 -4.47
N GLU A 50 2.39 -10.29 -5.29
CA GLU A 50 2.59 -8.88 -4.91
C GLU A 50 1.25 -8.20 -4.59
N PHE A 51 0.22 -8.46 -5.40
CA PHE A 51 -1.11 -7.92 -5.13
C PHE A 51 -1.70 -8.43 -3.82
N LYS A 52 -1.61 -9.74 -3.57
CA LYS A 52 -2.10 -10.34 -2.32
C LYS A 52 -1.36 -9.80 -1.10
N GLU A 53 -0.04 -9.63 -1.20
CA GLU A 53 0.76 -9.05 -0.11
C GLU A 53 0.37 -7.59 0.15
N ALA A 54 0.28 -6.77 -0.90
CA ALA A 54 -0.13 -5.38 -0.79
C ALA A 54 -1.53 -5.22 -0.19
N LYS A 55 -2.47 -6.06 -0.64
CA LYS A 55 -3.82 -6.13 -0.09
C LYS A 55 -3.81 -6.58 1.37
N GLY A 56 -2.96 -7.53 1.74
CA GLY A 56 -2.78 -7.95 3.13
C GLY A 56 -2.40 -6.79 4.05
N VAL A 57 -1.42 -5.97 3.64
CA VAL A 57 -1.02 -4.78 4.40
C VAL A 57 -2.17 -3.78 4.52
N TYR A 58 -2.96 -3.60 3.46
CA TYR A 58 -4.17 -2.76 3.49
C TYR A 58 -5.21 -3.27 4.51
N GLU A 59 -5.55 -4.56 4.47
CA GLU A 59 -6.54 -5.14 5.39
C GLU A 59 -6.07 -5.07 6.85
N GLU A 60 -4.78 -5.26 7.10
CA GLU A 60 -4.20 -5.10 8.44
C GLU A 60 -4.36 -3.67 8.97
N GLU A 61 -4.03 -2.65 8.18
CA GLU A 61 -4.19 -1.25 8.61
C GLU A 61 -5.66 -0.85 8.75
N ARG A 62 -6.52 -1.38 7.88
CA ARG A 62 -7.98 -1.22 8.00
C ARG A 62 -8.50 -1.82 9.30
N ALA A 63 -8.09 -3.04 9.64
CA ALA A 63 -8.49 -3.68 10.89
C ALA A 63 -8.01 -2.91 12.13
N LYS A 64 -6.78 -2.38 12.09
CA LYS A 64 -6.26 -1.53 13.18
C LYS A 64 -7.07 -0.25 13.36
N LEU A 65 -7.37 0.46 12.28
CA LEU A 65 -8.19 1.67 12.35
C LEU A 65 -9.59 1.39 12.91
N ILE A 66 -10.23 0.28 12.49
CA ILE A 66 -11.51 -0.16 13.05
C ILE A 66 -11.39 -0.43 14.57
N ALA A 67 -10.33 -1.10 15.01
CA ALA A 67 -10.09 -1.35 16.43
C ALA A 67 -9.80 -0.06 17.24
N GLU A 68 -9.23 0.96 16.59
CA GLU A 68 -9.02 2.30 17.14
C GLU A 68 -10.30 3.16 17.15
N GLY A 69 -11.39 2.69 16.53
CA GLY A 69 -12.67 3.42 16.43
C GLY A 69 -12.67 4.53 15.36
N VAL A 70 -11.82 4.40 14.35
CA VAL A 70 -11.69 5.33 13.21
C VAL A 70 -12.44 4.81 11.98
#